data_AF-A0A0G4M9X8-F1
#
_entry.id   AF-A0A0G4M9X8-F1
#
_cell.length_a   1.000
_cell.length_b   1.000
_cell.length_c   1.000
_cell.angle_alpha   90.00
_cell.angle_beta   90.00
_cell.angle_gamma   90.00
#
_symmetry.space_group_name_H-M   'P 1'
#
loop_
_entity.id
_entity.type
_entity.pdbx_description
1 polymer ?
#
loop_
_entity_poly.entity_id
_entity_poly.type
_entity_poly.pdbx_seq_one_letter_code
_entity_poly.pdbx_strand_id
1 'polypeptide(L)'
;EDSEGSDREVKPFPSRPVSQISLAIIFIASIFVLVSVLWQHTASVAASIIAQDFGNGAVRSAVGTSAMVLGWFSFAQLIIVTIGLLVMILSIRVLSQMVD
;
A
#
# COMPACT_ATOMS: atom_id res chain seq x y z
N GLU A 1 -15.93 -14.20 34.14
CA GLU A 1 -16.25 -15.63 34.05
C GLU A 1 -17.62 -15.77 33.39
N ASP A 2 -17.67 -16.33 32.19
CA ASP A 2 -18.94 -16.82 31.63
C ASP A 2 -19.27 -18.18 32.26
N SER A 3 -20.55 -18.51 32.34
CA SER A 3 -21.12 -19.67 33.06
C SER A 3 -20.66 -21.06 32.57
N GLU A 4 -19.72 -21.14 31.61
CA GLU A 4 -19.14 -22.36 31.06
C GLU A 4 -17.65 -22.56 31.40
N GLY A 5 -17.03 -21.73 32.25
CA GLY A 5 -15.66 -21.96 32.75
C GLY A 5 -14.58 -21.99 31.66
N SER A 6 -14.85 -21.44 30.48
CA SER A 6 -13.87 -21.29 29.40
C SER A 6 -13.19 -19.93 29.52
N ASP A 7 -11.87 -19.94 29.75
CA ASP A 7 -11.02 -18.76 29.64
C ASP A 7 -11.02 -18.27 28.19
N ARG A 8 -12.00 -17.41 27.84
CA ARG A 8 -11.99 -16.71 26.56
C ARG A 8 -10.87 -15.67 26.61
N GLU A 9 -9.76 -15.97 25.94
CA GLU A 9 -8.74 -14.97 25.64
C GLU A 9 -9.35 -13.89 24.74
N VAL A 10 -9.82 -12.81 25.36
CA VAL A 10 -10.36 -11.65 24.65
C VAL A 10 -9.19 -10.97 23.97
N LYS A 11 -9.05 -11.20 22.65
CA LYS A 11 -8.03 -10.51 21.86
C LYS A 11 -8.39 -9.02 21.82
N PRO A 12 -7.55 -8.13 22.39
CA PRO A 12 -7.89 -6.72 22.47
C PRO A 12 -8.00 -6.12 21.07
N PHE A 13 -9.07 -5.38 20.79
CA PHE A 13 -9.17 -4.59 19.58
C PHE A 13 -8.03 -3.58 19.54
N PRO A 14 -7.42 -3.32 18.36
CA PRO A 14 -6.38 -2.31 18.25
C PRO A 14 -6.91 -0.95 18.71
N SER A 15 -6.07 -0.16 19.37
CA SER A 15 -6.49 1.14 19.87
C SER A 15 -6.90 2.05 18.70
N ARG A 16 -8.03 2.76 18.87
CA ARG A 16 -8.57 3.70 17.88
C ARG A 16 -7.53 4.70 17.36
N PRO A 17 -6.73 5.40 18.21
CA PRO A 17 -5.74 6.35 17.71
C PRO A 17 -4.66 5.67 16.85
N VAL A 18 -4.17 4.49 17.25
CA VAL A 18 -3.17 3.76 16.46
C VAL A 18 -3.73 3.38 15.09
N SER A 19 -4.96 2.85 15.02
CA SER A 19 -5.58 2.48 13.75
C SER A 19 -5.77 3.67 12.81
N GLN A 20 -6.15 4.84 13.34
CA GLN A 20 -6.30 6.07 12.56
C GLN A 20 -4.95 6.61 12.06
N ILE A 21 -3.93 6.62 12.93
CA ILE A 21 -2.58 7.06 12.57
C ILE A 21 -1.99 6.12 11.51
N SER A 22 -2.13 4.80 11.66
CA SER A 22 -1.69 3.83 10.66
C SER A 22 -2.36 4.06 9.31
N LEU A 23 -3.67 4.31 9.29
CA LEU A 23 -4.41 4.60 8.05
C LEU A 23 -3.92 5.89 7.39
N ALA A 24 -3.68 6.96 8.17
CA ALA A 24 -3.13 8.21 7.65
C ALA A 24 -1.73 8.06 7.08
N ILE A 25 -0.83 7.37 7.78
CA ILE A 25 0.56 7.15 7.33
C ILE A 25 0.59 6.31 6.05
N ILE A 26 -0.20 5.23 5.99
CA ILE A 26 -0.25 4.37 4.79
C ILE A 26 -0.83 5.14 3.60
N PHE A 27 -1.84 5.97 3.82
CA PHE A 27 -2.38 6.84 2.77
C PHE A 27 -1.31 7.81 2.23
N ILE A 28 -0.59 8.50 3.12
CA ILE A 28 0.51 9.38 2.72
C ILE A 28 1.60 8.59 1.98
N ALA A 29 2.02 7.44 2.51
CA ALA A 29 3.01 6.57 1.89
C ALA A 29 2.59 6.16 0.47
N SER A 30 1.31 5.86 0.26
CA SER A 30 0.78 5.48 -1.07
C SER A 30 0.95 6.61 -2.10
N ILE A 31 0.77 7.88 -1.70
CA ILE A 31 0.99 9.04 -2.56
C ILE A 31 2.48 9.17 -2.92
N PHE A 32 3.38 9.06 -1.93
CA PHE A 32 4.82 9.14 -2.19
C PHE A 32 5.29 8.03 -3.13
N VAL A 33 4.83 6.79 -2.91
CA VAL A 33 5.15 5.65 -3.79
C VAL A 33 4.59 5.88 -5.20
N LEU A 34 3.35 6.36 -5.32
CA LEU A 34 2.75 6.67 -6.62
C LEU A 34 3.58 7.70 -7.39
N VAL A 35 3.91 8.83 -6.77
CA VAL A 35 4.74 9.88 -7.38
C VAL A 35 6.11 9.32 -7.76
N SER A 36 6.71 8.51 -6.89
CA SER A 36 8.01 7.90 -7.16
C SER A 36 7.99 6.99 -8.39
N VAL A 37 7.02 6.06 -8.49
CA VAL A 37 6.92 5.14 -9.62
C VAL A 37 6.60 5.88 -10.92
N LEU A 38 5.72 6.89 -10.88
CA LEU A 38 5.42 7.72 -12.05
C LEU A 38 6.68 8.46 -12.55
N TRP A 39 7.47 9.01 -11.62
CA TRP A 39 8.72 9.67 -11.96
C TRP A 39 9.77 8.70 -12.51
N GLN A 40 9.91 7.51 -11.92
CA GLN A 40 10.81 6.47 -12.43
C GLN A 40 10.42 6.02 -13.83
N HIS A 41 9.11 5.93 -14.12
CA HIS A 41 8.61 5.61 -15.45
C HIS A 41 8.99 6.66 -16.49
N THR A 42 8.70 7.94 -16.22
CA THR A 42 9.04 9.02 -17.17
C THR A 42 10.55 9.18 -17.34
N ALA A 43 11.31 9.15 -16.25
CA ALA A 43 12.77 9.29 -16.28
C ALA A 43 13.44 8.13 -17.03
N SER A 44 13.03 6.89 -16.78
CA SER A 44 13.59 5.72 -17.47
C SER A 44 13.21 5.68 -18.95
N VAL A 45 11.99 6.11 -19.31
CA VAL A 45 11.59 6.27 -20.72
C VAL A 45 12.47 7.32 -21.40
N ALA A 46 12.61 8.50 -20.82
CA ALA A 46 13.45 9.56 -21.39
C ALA A 46 14.90 9.11 -21.58
N ALA A 47 15.50 8.46 -20.57
CA ALA A 47 16.85 7.91 -20.66
C ALA A 47 16.96 6.83 -21.77
N SER A 48 15.92 6.00 -21.93
CA SER A 48 15.91 4.96 -22.96
C SER A 48 15.87 5.51 -24.39
N ILE A 49 15.16 6.62 -24.61
CA ILE A 49 15.10 7.31 -25.90
C ILE A 49 16.45 7.97 -26.20
N ILE A 50 17.01 8.72 -25.25
CA ILE A 50 18.32 9.36 -25.42
C ILE A 50 19.41 8.32 -25.72
N ALA A 51 19.42 7.18 -25.02
CA ALA A 51 20.38 6.11 -25.28
C ALA A 51 20.23 5.48 -26.67
N GLN A 52 19.00 5.32 -27.15
CA GLN A 52 18.71 4.81 -28.50
C GLN A 52 19.15 5.81 -29.58
N ASP A 53 18.86 7.10 -29.38
CA ASP A 53 19.22 8.17 -30.30
C ASP A 53 20.75 8.31 -30.43
N PHE A 54 21.49 8.33 -29.32
CA PHE A 54 22.96 8.35 -29.33
C PHE A 54 23.57 7.11 -29.98
N GLY A 55 22.89 5.96 -29.87
CA GLY A 55 23.33 4.72 -30.47
C GLY A 55 23.00 4.60 -31.96
N ASN A 56 22.40 5.62 -32.61
CA ASN A 56 21.83 5.52 -33.96
C ASN A 56 20.93 4.28 -34.13
N GLY A 57 20.19 3.91 -33.07
CA GLY A 57 19.36 2.71 -33.04
C GLY A 57 20.11 1.38 -32.88
N ALA A 58 21.46 1.37 -32.81
CA ALA A 58 22.24 0.16 -32.58
C ALA A 58 22.14 -0.36 -31.12
N VAL A 59 21.82 0.52 -30.17
CA VAL A 59 21.62 0.18 -28.75
C VAL A 59 20.13 0.10 -28.47
N ARG A 60 19.64 -1.07 -28.06
CA ARG A 60 18.26 -1.26 -27.62
C ARG A 60 18.19 -1.01 -26.11
N SER A 61 17.50 0.05 -25.71
CA SER A 61 17.27 0.38 -24.31
C SER A 61 15.79 0.20 -23.98
N ALA A 62 15.50 -0.35 -22.80
CA ALA A 62 14.15 -0.59 -22.33
C ALA A 62 14.03 -0.18 -20.86
N VAL A 63 12.81 0.11 -20.44
CA VAL A 63 12.51 0.35 -19.04
C VAL A 63 12.68 -0.94 -18.25
N GLY A 64 13.34 -0.86 -17.09
CA GLY A 64 13.58 -2.02 -16.23
C GLY A 64 12.28 -2.66 -15.76
N THR A 65 11.94 -3.82 -16.33
CA THR A 65 10.69 -4.54 -16.05
C THR A 65 10.57 -4.98 -14.60
N SER A 66 11.67 -5.44 -14.00
CA SER A 66 11.73 -5.82 -12.59
C SER A 66 11.46 -4.63 -11.66
N ALA A 67 12.05 -3.46 -11.96
CA ALA A 67 11.80 -2.23 -11.21
C ALA A 67 10.33 -1.78 -11.33
N MET A 68 9.75 -1.89 -12.53
CA MET A 68 8.32 -1.58 -12.75
C MET A 68 7.41 -2.50 -11.94
N VAL A 69 7.65 -3.82 -11.97
CA VAL A 69 6.82 -4.77 -11.25
C VAL A 69 6.91 -4.53 -9.73
N LEU A 70 8.11 -4.36 -9.17
CA LEU A 70 8.27 -4.13 -7.73
C LEU A 70 7.64 -2.80 -7.27
N GLY A 71 7.78 -1.74 -8.07
CA GLY A 71 7.19 -0.43 -7.77
C GLY A 71 5.66 -0.48 -7.76
N TRP A 72 5.04 -0.99 -8.83
CA TRP A 72 3.59 -1.10 -8.95
C TRP A 72 3.00 -2.12 -7.99
N PHE A 73 3.71 -3.21 -7.71
CA PHE A 73 3.32 -4.19 -6.70
C PHE A 73 3.26 -3.56 -5.30
N SER A 74 4.28 -2.78 -4.91
CA SER A 74 4.30 -2.05 -3.64
C SER A 74 3.12 -1.08 -3.53
N PHE A 75 2.84 -0.32 -4.59
CA PHE A 75 1.69 0.58 -4.63
C PHE A 75 0.36 -0.19 -4.45
N ALA A 76 0.16 -1.27 -5.20
CA ALA A 76 -1.04 -2.11 -5.08
C ALA A 76 -1.18 -2.70 -3.67
N GLN A 77 -0.09 -3.15 -3.05
CA GLN A 77 -0.08 -3.65 -1.68
C GLN A 77 -0.51 -2.57 -0.68
N LEU A 78 -0.08 -1.32 -0.85
CA LEU A 78 -0.50 -0.20 0.01
C LEU A 78 -2.00 0.10 -0.12
N ILE A 79 -2.57 0.00 -1.32
CA ILE A 79 -4.02 0.13 -1.54
C ILE A 79 -4.78 -0.99 -0.83
N ILE A 80 -4.34 -2.25 -0.98
CA ILE A 80 -4.95 -3.41 -0.33
C ILE A 80 -4.94 -3.24 1.20
N VAL A 81 -3.80 -2.85 1.77
CA VAL A 81 -3.70 -2.61 3.22
C VAL A 81 -4.60 -1.45 3.66
N THR A 82 -4.68 -0.37 2.88
CA THR A 82 -5.56 0.77 3.18
C THR A 82 -7.02 0.34 3.25
N ILE A 83 -7.49 -0.42 2.26
CA ILE A 83 -8.86 -0.96 2.23
C ILE A 83 -9.07 -1.90 3.41
N GLY A 84 -8.14 -2.81 3.68
CA GLY A 84 -8.22 -3.74 4.81
C GLY A 84 -8.35 -3.04 6.15
N LEU A 85 -7.55 -2.01 6.40
CA LEU A 85 -7.65 -1.20 7.62
C LEU A 85 -8.97 -0.43 7.70
N LEU A 86 -9.46 0.13 6.59
CA LEU A 86 -10.73 0.83 6.54
C LEU A 86 -11.90 -0.11 6.87
N VAL A 87 -11.93 -1.29 6.26
CA VAL A 87 -12.93 -2.34 6.54
C VAL A 87 -12.86 -2.79 8.00
N MET A 88 -11.67 -3.00 8.54
CA MET A 88 -11.48 -3.36 9.95
C MET A 88 -12.04 -2.29 10.89
N ILE A 89 -11.70 -1.02 10.66
CA ILE A 89 -12.17 0.11 11.47
C ILE A 89 -13.70 0.21 11.40
N LEU A 90 -14.29 0.07 10.22
CA LEU A 90 -15.74 0.13 10.03
C LEU A 90 -16.44 -1.03 10.74
N SER A 91 -15.89 -2.25 10.62
CA SER A 91 -16.45 -3.45 11.25
C SER A 91 -16.47 -3.33 12.77
N ILE A 92 -15.39 -2.82 13.37
CA ILE A 92 -15.33 -2.58 14.83
C ILE A 92 -16.37 -1.54 15.25
N ARG A 93 -16.56 -0.46 14.47
CA ARG A 93 -17.58 0.56 14.77
C ARG A 93 -18.99 -0.03 14.75
N VAL A 94 -19.31 -0.81 13.72
CA VAL A 94 -20.63 -1.47 13.60
C VAL A 94 -20.85 -2.45 14.76
N LEU A 95 -19.84 -3.24 15.12
CA LEU A 95 -19.93 -4.17 16.25
C LEU A 95 -20.15 -3.44 17.58
N SER A 96 -19.43 -2.33 17.83
CA SER A 96 -19.64 -1.51 19.03
C SER A 96 -21.05 -0.94 19.11
N GLN A 97 -21.67 -0.59 17.98
CA GLN A 97 -23.04 -0.06 17.93
C GLN A 97 -24.13 -1.11 18.16
N MET A 98 -23.81 -2.40 18.04
CA MET A 98 -24.76 -3.50 18.32
C MET A 98 -24.66 -4.00 19.77
N VAL A 99 -23.55 -3.72 20.45
CA VAL A 99 -23.29 -4.15 21.84
C VAL A 99 -23.76 -3.11 22.85
N ASP A 100 -23.74 -1.81 22.49
CA ASP A 100 -24.46 -0.74 23.19
C ASP A 100 -25.97 -0.78 22.87
#